data_AF-A0AAE3FYR6-F1
#
_entry.id   AF-A0AAE3FYR6-F1
#
_cell.length_a   1.000
_cell.length_b   1.000
_cell.length_c   1.000
_cell.angle_alpha   90.00
_cell.angle_beta   90.00
_cell.angle_gamma   90.00
#
_symmetry.space_group_name_H-M   'P 1'
#
loop_
_entity.id
_entity.type
_entity.pdbx_description
1 polymer ?
#
loop_
_entity_poly.entity_id
_entity_poly.type
_entity_poly.pdbx_seq_one_letter_code
_entity_poly.pdbx_strand_id
1 'polypeptide(L)'
;MLRRSFGILGVILALFPNRVIEWYEQVAFADRGESSPKTWLSPAIRAKGVVFIFASLTGGILYRGLLFGTGVAGILAFLFPKQYLKTGIKVAYTHSGDVVWKPLFITIARILGGCYAIAASKSILKQLNGN
;
A
#
# COMPACT_ATOMS: atom_id res chain seq x y z
N MET A 1 -8.77 7.60 14.43
CA MET A 1 -7.58 8.18 13.77
C MET A 1 -7.26 7.47 12.47
N LEU A 2 -7.06 6.13 12.47
CA LEU A 2 -6.75 5.34 11.28
C LEU A 2 -7.73 5.54 10.10
N ARG A 3 -9.04 5.61 10.37
CA ARG A 3 -10.08 5.90 9.35
C ARG A 3 -9.85 7.23 8.62
N ARG A 4 -9.46 8.28 9.35
CA ARG A 4 -9.19 9.60 8.75
C ARG A 4 -7.92 9.57 7.90
N SER A 5 -6.88 8.88 8.39
CA SER A 5 -5.64 8.67 7.63
C SER A 5 -5.89 7.93 6.32
N PHE A 6 -6.72 6.87 6.33
CA PHE A 6 -7.11 6.17 5.09
C PHE A 6 -7.91 7.06 4.15
N GLY A 7 -8.83 7.90 4.66
CA GLY A 7 -9.56 8.86 3.84
C GLY A 7 -8.65 9.86 3.14
N ILE A 8 -7.73 10.48 3.89
CA ILE A 8 -6.76 11.44 3.34
C ILE A 8 -5.85 10.77 2.30
N LEU A 9 -5.33 9.59 2.63
CA LEU A 9 -4.50 8.81 1.70
C LEU A 9 -5.29 8.42 0.44
N GLY A 10 -6.57 8.08 0.60
CA GLY A 10 -7.47 7.81 -0.52
C GLY A 10 -7.64 9.00 -1.46
N VAL A 11 -7.80 10.22 -0.92
CA VAL A 11 -7.87 11.46 -1.71
C VAL A 11 -6.57 11.67 -2.50
N ILE A 12 -5.41 11.51 -1.87
CA ILE A 12 -4.11 11.67 -2.54
C ILE A 12 -3.97 10.67 -3.69
N LEU A 13 -4.27 9.39 -3.45
CA LEU A 13 -4.21 8.33 -4.48
C LEU A 13 -5.20 8.58 -5.64
N ALA A 14 -6.39 9.08 -5.34
CA ALA A 14 -7.43 9.32 -6.33
C ALA A 14 -7.13 10.54 -7.23
N LEU A 15 -6.56 11.60 -6.66
CA LEU A 15 -6.31 12.86 -7.37
C LEU A 15 -4.94 12.90 -8.04
N PHE A 16 -3.93 12.29 -7.44
CA PHE A 16 -2.54 12.40 -7.88
C PHE A 16 -1.86 11.03 -8.09
N PRO A 17 -2.45 10.10 -8.86
CA PRO A 17 -1.90 8.76 -9.02
C PRO A 17 -0.49 8.77 -9.61
N ASN A 18 -0.24 9.61 -10.63
CA ASN A 18 1.08 9.71 -11.27
C ASN A 18 2.15 10.24 -10.30
N ARG A 19 1.84 11.29 -9.53
CA ARG A 19 2.79 11.82 -8.53
C ARG A 19 3.11 10.81 -7.44
N VAL A 20 2.14 9.99 -7.06
CA VAL A 20 2.38 8.90 -6.09
C VAL A 20 3.32 7.84 -6.67
N ILE A 21 3.14 7.46 -7.93
CA ILE A 21 4.06 6.54 -8.63
C ILE A 21 5.47 7.15 -8.66
N GLU A 22 5.61 8.37 -9.18
CA GLU A 22 6.90 9.05 -9.32
C GLU A 22 7.62 9.17 -7.96
N TRP A 23 6.90 9.59 -6.92
CA TRP A 23 7.45 9.72 -5.58
C TRP A 23 7.86 8.36 -5.01
N TYR A 24 7.01 7.34 -5.16
CA TYR A 24 7.33 5.98 -4.73
C TYR A 24 8.62 5.51 -5.39
N GLU A 25 8.74 5.65 -6.69
CA GLU A 25 9.91 5.21 -7.44
C GLU A 25 11.18 6.00 -7.03
N GLN A 26 11.09 7.30 -6.77
CA GLN A 26 12.23 8.12 -6.29
C GLN A 26 12.73 7.67 -4.91
N VAL A 27 11.79 7.36 -4.01
CA VAL A 27 12.10 6.96 -2.63
C VAL A 27 12.56 5.49 -2.58
N ALA A 28 11.95 4.62 -3.38
CA ALA A 28 12.11 3.18 -3.28
C ALA A 28 13.24 2.63 -4.13
N PHE A 29 13.45 3.17 -5.33
CA PHE A 29 14.38 2.60 -6.30
C PHE A 29 15.74 3.29 -6.19
N ALA A 30 16.79 2.48 -6.08
CA ALA A 30 18.17 2.93 -6.22
C ALA A 30 18.48 3.15 -7.70
N ASP A 31 18.01 2.22 -8.54
CA ASP A 31 18.07 2.28 -9.99
C ASP A 31 16.79 1.66 -10.57
N ARG A 32 16.26 2.28 -11.62
CA ARG A 32 15.06 1.83 -12.33
C ARG A 32 15.41 1.02 -13.58
N GLY A 33 16.63 1.13 -14.11
CA GLY A 33 16.98 0.54 -15.41
C GLY A 33 15.97 0.90 -16.50
N GLU A 34 15.52 -0.10 -17.26
CA GLU A 34 14.48 0.03 -18.28
C GLU A 34 13.05 -0.14 -17.74
N SER A 35 12.90 -0.29 -16.41
CA SER A 35 11.58 -0.52 -15.83
C SER A 35 10.67 0.70 -15.99
N SER A 36 9.44 0.43 -16.41
CA SER A 36 8.42 1.45 -16.60
C SER A 36 7.10 1.00 -15.99
N PRO A 37 6.36 1.90 -15.32
CA PRO A 37 5.05 1.56 -14.79
C PRO A 37 4.10 1.19 -15.93
N LYS A 38 3.33 0.12 -15.74
CA LYS A 38 2.33 -0.30 -16.74
C LYS A 38 1.24 0.75 -16.86
N THR A 39 0.66 0.88 -18.05
CA THR A 39 -0.37 1.89 -18.36
C THR A 39 -1.59 1.79 -17.46
N TRP A 40 -1.91 0.60 -16.95
CA TRP A 40 -3.02 0.38 -16.03
C TRP A 40 -2.71 0.74 -14.57
N LEU A 41 -1.44 0.96 -14.21
CA LEU A 41 -1.05 1.22 -12.82
C LEU A 41 -1.67 2.51 -12.27
N SER A 42 -1.63 3.59 -13.05
CA SER A 42 -2.23 4.87 -12.69
C SER A 42 -3.74 4.77 -12.45
N PRO A 43 -4.56 4.21 -13.36
CA PRO A 43 -5.99 4.04 -13.10
C PRO A 43 -6.27 3.08 -11.94
N ALA A 44 -5.45 2.04 -11.72
CA ALA A 44 -5.61 1.16 -10.55
C ALA A 44 -5.32 1.88 -9.22
N ILE A 45 -4.31 2.74 -9.17
CA ILE A 45 -4.02 3.57 -7.99
C ILE A 45 -5.18 4.53 -7.72
N ARG A 46 -5.72 5.15 -8.77
CA ARG A 46 -6.89 6.03 -8.67
C ARG A 46 -8.10 5.27 -8.11
N ALA A 47 -8.39 4.09 -8.66
CA ALA A 47 -9.48 3.23 -8.17
C ALA A 47 -9.28 2.83 -6.70
N LYS A 48 -8.05 2.49 -6.30
CA LYS A 48 -7.71 2.20 -4.90
C LYS A 48 -7.96 3.41 -4.00
N GLY A 49 -7.61 4.61 -4.46
CA GLY A 49 -7.90 5.85 -3.75
C GLY A 49 -9.40 6.06 -3.50
N VAL A 50 -10.21 5.83 -4.53
CA VAL A 50 -11.67 5.90 -4.43
C VAL A 50 -12.21 4.89 -3.41
N VAL A 51 -11.74 3.64 -3.46
CA VAL A 51 -12.12 2.60 -2.48
C VAL A 51 -11.77 3.03 -1.05
N PHE A 52 -10.59 3.64 -0.84
CA PHE A 52 -10.16 4.12 0.47
C PHE A 52 -11.05 5.25 0.99
N ILE A 53 -11.45 6.18 0.12
CA ILE A 53 -12.39 7.26 0.47
C ILE A 53 -13.74 6.67 0.86
N PHE A 54 -14.34 5.83 0.00
CA PHE A 54 -15.65 5.23 0.26
C PHE A 54 -15.65 4.39 1.54
N ALA A 55 -14.68 3.48 1.70
CA ALA A 55 -14.56 2.67 2.90
C ALA A 55 -14.39 3.53 4.18
N SER A 56 -13.68 4.66 4.08
CA SER A 56 -13.51 5.57 5.22
C SER A 56 -14.78 6.36 5.56
N LEU A 57 -15.61 6.66 4.57
CA LEU A 57 -16.88 7.38 4.76
C LEU A 57 -18.00 6.46 5.24
N THR A 58 -18.20 5.31 4.59
CA THR A 58 -19.31 4.40 4.88
C THR A 58 -19.08 3.54 6.11
N GLY A 59 -17.81 3.27 6.46
CA GLY A 59 -17.48 2.33 7.53
C GLY A 59 -17.92 0.90 7.21
N GLY A 60 -18.35 0.16 8.24
CA GLY A 60 -19.02 -1.13 8.08
C GLY A 60 -18.18 -2.23 7.42
N ILE A 61 -18.80 -2.99 6.51
CA ILE A 61 -18.18 -4.14 5.83
C ILE A 61 -17.00 -3.72 4.94
N LEU A 62 -17.12 -2.59 4.24
CA LEU A 62 -16.07 -2.06 3.36
C LEU A 62 -14.82 -1.65 4.17
N TYR A 63 -15.02 -0.96 5.28
CA TYR A 63 -13.91 -0.60 6.17
C TYR A 63 -13.26 -1.82 6.83
N ARG A 64 -14.06 -2.83 7.21
CA ARG A 64 -13.53 -4.11 7.71
C ARG A 64 -12.69 -4.85 6.68
N GLY A 65 -13.18 -4.93 5.45
CA GLY A 65 -12.42 -5.51 4.33
C GLY A 65 -11.11 -4.76 4.07
N LEU A 66 -11.15 -3.43 4.10
CA LEU A 66 -9.96 -2.59 3.98
C LEU A 66 -8.93 -2.87 5.10
N LEU A 67 -9.39 -2.95 6.35
CA LEU A 67 -8.52 -3.25 7.50
C LEU A 67 -7.91 -4.65 7.40
N PHE A 68 -8.73 -5.65 7.03
CA PHE A 68 -8.26 -7.02 6.86
C PHE A 68 -7.20 -7.10 5.75
N GLY A 69 -7.49 -6.55 4.57
CA GLY A 69 -6.53 -6.49 3.47
C GLY A 69 -5.24 -5.75 3.84
N THR A 70 -5.35 -4.65 4.58
CA THR A 70 -4.18 -3.91 5.07
C THR A 70 -3.38 -4.71 6.10
N GLY A 71 -4.05 -5.45 6.98
CA GLY A 71 -3.40 -6.33 7.95
C GLY A 71 -2.63 -7.47 7.27
N VAL A 72 -3.26 -8.16 6.32
CA VAL A 72 -2.61 -9.22 5.52
C VAL A 72 -1.41 -8.67 4.75
N ALA A 73 -1.59 -7.56 4.03
CA ALA A 73 -0.48 -6.92 3.31
C ALA A 73 0.65 -6.49 4.27
N GLY A 74 0.30 -5.95 5.45
CA GLY A 74 1.25 -5.57 6.48
C GLY A 74 2.06 -6.76 7.01
N ILE A 75 1.41 -7.89 7.28
CA ILE A 75 2.07 -9.13 7.72
C ILE A 75 3.02 -9.64 6.63
N LEU A 76 2.59 -9.68 5.37
CA LEU A 76 3.43 -10.10 4.25
C LEU A 76 4.64 -9.20 4.08
N ALA A 77 4.45 -7.88 4.18
CA ALA A 77 5.56 -6.91 4.12
C ALA A 77 6.51 -7.03 5.33
N PHE A 78 6.01 -7.39 6.51
CA PHE A 78 6.82 -7.57 7.72
C PHE A 78 7.65 -8.86 7.71
N LEU A 79 7.04 -9.98 7.32
CA LEU A 79 7.69 -11.29 7.32
C LEU A 79 8.55 -11.52 6.08
N PHE A 80 8.06 -11.08 4.92
CA PHE A 80 8.68 -11.34 3.62
C PHE A 80 8.84 -10.05 2.80
N PRO A 81 9.51 -8.99 3.32
CA PRO A 81 9.57 -7.68 2.68
C PRO A 81 10.10 -7.74 1.24
N LYS A 82 11.18 -8.51 1.02
CA LYS A 82 11.79 -8.65 -0.32
C LYS A 82 10.83 -9.29 -1.32
N GLN A 83 10.12 -10.34 -0.91
CA GLN A 83 9.20 -11.08 -1.78
C GLN A 83 7.93 -10.27 -2.06
N TYR A 84 7.42 -9.59 -1.05
CA TYR A 84 6.29 -8.67 -1.17
C TYR A 84 6.59 -7.56 -2.20
N LEU A 85 7.74 -6.90 -2.06
CA LEU A 85 8.20 -5.85 -2.97
C LEU A 85 8.44 -6.37 -4.39
N LYS A 86 9.15 -7.50 -4.54
CA LYS A 86 9.41 -8.13 -5.85
C LYS A 86 8.12 -8.49 -6.58
N THR A 87 7.13 -9.03 -5.85
CA THR A 87 5.82 -9.37 -6.42
C THR A 87 5.08 -8.12 -6.86
N GLY A 88 5.07 -7.06 -6.02
CA GLY A 88 4.43 -5.79 -6.35
C GLY A 88 4.99 -5.18 -7.64
N ILE A 89 6.31 -5.15 -7.79
CA ILE A 89 6.96 -4.66 -9.02
C ILE A 89 6.64 -5.53 -10.23
N LYS A 90 6.70 -6.86 -10.12
CA LYS A 90 6.38 -7.76 -11.25
C LYS A 90 4.97 -7.54 -11.79
N VAL A 91 4.04 -7.24 -10.88
CA VAL A 91 2.66 -6.93 -11.27
C VAL A 91 2.63 -5.54 -11.92
N ALA A 92 3.15 -4.51 -11.25
CA ALA A 92 2.95 -3.10 -11.59
C ALA A 92 3.84 -2.55 -12.72
N TYR A 93 5.01 -3.14 -12.98
CA TYR A 93 6.03 -2.62 -13.91
C TYR A 93 6.31 -3.61 -15.05
N THR A 94 6.62 -3.06 -16.22
CA THR A 94 7.26 -3.80 -17.31
C THR A 94 8.77 -3.81 -17.08
N HIS A 95 9.48 -4.84 -17.55
CA HIS A 95 10.93 -5.01 -17.30
C HIS A 95 11.30 -4.99 -15.80
N SER A 96 10.48 -5.65 -14.98
CA SER A 96 10.60 -5.70 -13.52
C SER A 96 11.91 -6.29 -12.98
N GLY A 97 12.69 -6.96 -13.83
CA GLY A 97 13.96 -7.60 -13.45
C GLY A 97 15.07 -6.61 -13.14
N ASP A 98 14.97 -5.40 -13.66
CA ASP A 98 16.04 -4.40 -13.63
C ASP A 98 15.92 -3.45 -12.44
N VAL A 99 14.87 -3.58 -11.63
CA VAL A 99 14.65 -2.68 -10.51
C VAL A 99 15.51 -3.06 -9.31
N VAL A 100 16.41 -2.16 -8.95
CA VAL A 100 17.24 -2.26 -7.76
C VAL A 100 16.60 -1.43 -6.65
N TRP A 101 16.20 -2.10 -5.57
CA TRP A 101 15.65 -1.43 -4.39
C TRP A 101 16.74 -0.76 -3.57
N LYS A 102 16.45 0.41 -2.99
CA LYS A 102 17.31 0.97 -1.94
C LYS A 102 17.32 0.02 -0.73
N PRO A 103 18.48 -0.31 -0.14
CA PRO A 103 18.55 -1.19 1.03
C PRO A 103 17.68 -0.69 2.19
N LEU A 104 17.69 0.63 2.41
CA LEU A 104 16.88 1.29 3.43
C LEU A 104 15.38 1.10 3.19
N PHE A 105 14.95 1.04 1.93
CA PHE A 105 13.52 0.90 1.59
C PHE A 105 12.98 -0.47 1.98
N ILE A 106 13.78 -1.54 1.88
CA ILE A 106 13.39 -2.88 2.33
C ILE A 106 13.12 -2.86 3.85
N THR A 107 13.97 -2.17 4.61
CA THR A 107 13.79 -1.99 6.06
C THR A 107 12.55 -1.15 6.37
N ILE A 108 12.34 -0.05 5.65
CA ILE A 108 11.15 0.80 5.80
C ILE A 108 9.88 0.00 5.51
N ALA A 109 9.84 -0.77 4.42
CA ALA A 109 8.71 -1.61 4.06
C ALA A 109 8.39 -2.64 5.14
N ARG A 110 9.43 -3.23 5.75
CA ARG A 110 9.28 -4.16 6.87
C ARG A 110 8.66 -3.47 8.08
N ILE A 111 9.19 -2.33 8.50
CA ILE A 111 8.71 -1.58 9.67
C ILE A 111 7.26 -1.13 9.45
N LEU A 112 6.97 -0.53 8.30
CA LEU A 112 5.61 -0.11 7.93
C LEU A 112 4.65 -1.30 7.90
N GLY A 113 5.08 -2.44 7.37
CA GLY A 113 4.32 -3.69 7.39
C GLY A 113 3.92 -4.10 8.80
N GLY A 114 4.88 -4.09 9.74
CA GLY A 114 4.63 -4.39 11.15
C GLY A 114 3.66 -3.40 11.79
N CYS A 115 3.85 -2.09 11.55
CA CYS A 115 2.95 -1.05 12.03
C CYS A 115 1.51 -1.26 11.51
N TYR A 116 1.35 -1.55 10.21
CA TYR A 116 0.05 -1.81 9.61
C TYR A 116 -0.60 -3.09 10.13
N ALA A 117 0.16 -4.17 10.30
CA ALA A 117 -0.32 -5.40 10.89
C ALA A 117 -0.84 -5.18 12.32
N ILE A 118 -0.05 -4.49 13.16
CA ILE A 118 -0.45 -4.17 14.54
C ILE A 118 -1.67 -3.26 14.56
N ALA A 119 -1.70 -2.20 13.74
CA ALA A 119 -2.82 -1.26 13.68
C ALA A 119 -4.11 -1.95 13.21
N ALA A 120 -4.02 -2.81 12.20
CA ALA A 120 -5.14 -3.59 11.70
C ALA A 120 -5.64 -4.57 12.78
N SER A 121 -4.75 -5.35 13.40
CA SER A 121 -5.11 -6.29 14.46
C SER A 121 -5.76 -5.59 15.65
N LYS A 122 -5.20 -4.48 16.12
CA LYS A 122 -5.80 -3.68 17.20
C LYS A 122 -7.19 -3.14 16.80
N SER A 123 -7.35 -2.69 15.57
CA SER A 123 -8.63 -2.17 15.09
C SER A 123 -9.68 -3.27 14.93
N ILE A 124 -9.29 -4.47 14.51
CA ILE A 124 -10.17 -5.63 14.40
C ILE A 124 -10.56 -6.15 15.78
N LEU A 125 -9.59 -6.30 16.70
CA LEU A 125 -9.83 -6.69 18.09
C LEU A 125 -10.78 -5.72 18.79
N LYS A 126 -10.61 -4.40 18.57
CA LYS A 126 -11.53 -3.38 19.10
C LYS A 126 -12.96 -3.54 18.54
N GLN A 127 -13.11 -3.96 17.29
CA GLN A 127 -14.44 -4.22 16.72
C GLN A 127 -15.07 -5.52 17.25
N LEU A 128 -14.26 -6.52 17.59
CA LEU A 128 -14.72 -7.81 18.14
C LEU A 128 -15.08 -7.70 19.62
N ASN A 129 -14.31 -6.94 20.41
CA ASN A 129 -14.52 -6.76 21.84
C ASN A 129 -15.64 -5.77 22.21
N GLY A 130 -16.41 -5.34 21.22
CA GLY A 130 -17.54 -4.43 21.45
C GLY A 130 -17.12 -2.97 21.54
N ASN A 131 -17.98 -2.15 20.97
CA ASN A 131 -18.07 -0.72 21.22
C ASN A 131 -18.33 -0.49 22.72
#